data_AF-A0A0J8X122-F1
#
_entry.id   AF-A0A0J8X122-F1
#
_cell.length_a   1.000
_cell.length_b   1.000
_cell.length_c   1.000
_cell.angle_alpha   90.00
_cell.angle_beta   90.00
_cell.angle_gamma   90.00
#
_symmetry.space_group_name_H-M   'P 1'
#
loop_
_entity.id
_entity.type
_entity.pdbx_description
1 polymer ?
#
loop_
_entity_poly.entity_id
_entity_poly.type
_entity_poly.pdbx_seq_one_letter_code
_entity_poly.pdbx_strand_id
1 'polypeptide(L)'
;MAIRNWRYLGLTVAIWIHVAEELPRFPDWASRHFGGTFSTRFFIVSHATTLLPAITAAGLMPARNPRSELGNWLATSTAAGMLANAIFHAATTLRWREYSPGVISAVTLIGPTATQTLMLTKEAGIKGKRRGAAVLAGTLLNLGAIALLYRENPTLERASQSA
;
A
#
# COMPACT_ATOMS: atom_id res chain seq x y z
N MET A 1 17.76 17.09 7.43
CA MET A 1 18.66 15.90 7.43
C MET A 1 18.75 15.39 6.00
N ALA A 2 19.96 15.23 5.45
CA ALA A 2 20.15 14.80 4.07
C ALA A 2 19.69 13.36 3.84
N ILE A 3 19.30 13.03 2.59
CA ILE A 3 19.04 11.65 2.18
C ILE A 3 20.36 10.90 2.10
N ARG A 4 20.47 9.78 2.83
CA ARG A 4 21.67 8.94 2.90
C ARG A 4 21.57 7.69 2.04
N ASN A 5 20.36 7.20 1.77
CA ASN A 5 20.11 6.09 0.87
C ASN A 5 18.77 6.30 0.14
N TRP A 6 18.83 6.82 -1.07
CA TRP A 6 17.66 7.14 -1.88
C TRP A 6 16.86 5.92 -2.32
N ARG A 7 17.45 4.71 -2.29
CA ARG A 7 16.78 3.47 -2.72
C ARG A 7 15.53 3.15 -1.89
N TYR A 8 15.47 3.60 -0.63
CA TYR A 8 14.27 3.50 0.20
C TYR A 8 13.07 4.30 -0.32
N LEU A 9 13.29 5.28 -1.20
CA LEU A 9 12.23 6.10 -1.80
C LEU A 9 11.58 5.44 -3.01
N GLY A 10 12.16 4.35 -3.55
CA GLY A 10 11.62 3.67 -4.73
C GLY A 10 10.17 3.21 -4.52
N LEU A 11 9.89 2.56 -3.40
CA LEU A 11 8.53 2.12 -3.05
C LEU A 11 7.59 3.31 -2.82
N THR A 12 8.09 4.38 -2.20
CA THR A 12 7.29 5.61 -2.01
C THR A 12 6.84 6.17 -3.36
N VAL A 13 7.77 6.39 -4.30
CA VAL A 13 7.42 6.92 -5.63
C VAL A 13 6.49 5.97 -6.39
N ALA A 14 6.76 4.66 -6.33
CA ALA A 14 5.91 3.67 -6.97
C ALA A 14 4.46 3.71 -6.45
N ILE A 15 4.25 3.96 -5.16
CA ILE A 15 2.91 4.10 -4.58
C ILE A 15 2.18 5.36 -5.06
N TRP A 16 2.86 6.48 -5.18
CA TRP A 16 2.24 7.68 -5.74
C TRP A 16 1.76 7.45 -7.18
N ILE A 17 2.57 6.77 -8.00
CA ILE A 17 2.18 6.39 -9.36
C ILE A 17 1.01 5.40 -9.34
N HIS A 18 1.04 4.43 -8.43
CA HIS A 18 -0.01 3.42 -8.29
C HIS A 18 -1.37 4.03 -7.93
N VAL A 19 -1.41 4.93 -6.95
CA VAL A 19 -2.64 5.64 -6.58
C VAL A 19 -3.16 6.50 -7.73
N ALA A 20 -2.27 7.08 -8.54
CA ALA A 20 -2.67 7.83 -9.73
C ALA A 20 -3.26 6.93 -10.83
N GLU A 21 -2.76 5.69 -10.99
CA GLU A 21 -3.35 4.69 -11.91
C GLU A 21 -4.72 4.22 -11.43
N GLU A 22 -4.88 4.03 -10.12
CA GLU A 22 -6.11 3.53 -9.50
C GLU A 22 -7.23 4.57 -9.49
N LEU A 23 -6.94 5.81 -9.08
CA LEU A 23 -7.93 6.85 -8.79
C LEU A 23 -9.06 7.00 -9.83
N PRO A 24 -8.81 6.91 -11.15
CA PRO A 24 -9.86 7.11 -12.14
C PRO A 24 -10.89 5.96 -12.22
N ARG A 25 -10.55 4.74 -11.78
CA ARG A 25 -11.35 3.54 -12.09
C ARG A 25 -11.48 2.54 -10.94
N PHE A 26 -10.54 2.53 -9.99
CA PHE A 26 -10.51 1.54 -8.92
C PHE A 26 -11.77 1.56 -8.05
N PRO A 27 -12.35 2.72 -7.65
CA PRO A 27 -13.53 2.71 -6.78
C PRO A 27 -14.75 2.02 -7.40
N ASP A 28 -15.05 2.35 -8.66
CA ASP A 28 -16.16 1.74 -9.40
C ASP A 28 -15.87 0.27 -9.71
N TRP A 29 -14.64 -0.05 -10.11
CA TRP A 29 -14.21 -1.43 -10.35
C TRP A 29 -14.33 -2.28 -9.10
N ALA A 30 -13.89 -1.77 -7.94
CA ALA A 30 -13.96 -2.48 -6.67
C ALA A 30 -15.42 -2.71 -6.25
N SER A 31 -16.27 -1.68 -6.39
CA SER A 31 -17.69 -1.80 -6.04
C SER A 31 -18.41 -2.87 -6.86
N ARG A 32 -18.11 -2.97 -8.17
CA ARG A 32 -18.70 -4.01 -9.05
C ARG A 32 -18.30 -5.43 -8.67
N HIS A 33 -17.07 -5.63 -8.20
CA HIS A 33 -16.49 -6.96 -8.04
C HIS A 33 -16.54 -7.51 -6.62
N PHE A 34 -16.57 -6.64 -5.60
CA PHE A 34 -16.52 -7.03 -4.20
C PHE A 34 -17.86 -6.83 -3.47
N GLY A 35 -18.87 -6.25 -4.13
CA GLY A 35 -20.23 -6.10 -3.60
C GLY A 35 -20.40 -5.03 -2.53
N GLY A 36 -19.32 -4.44 -2.01
CA GLY A 36 -19.37 -3.26 -1.16
C GLY A 36 -19.55 -1.97 -1.95
N THR A 37 -20.05 -0.91 -1.30
CA THR A 37 -20.01 0.46 -1.85
C THR A 37 -18.66 1.09 -1.53
N PHE A 38 -17.77 1.19 -2.51
CA PHE A 38 -16.46 1.82 -2.35
C PHE A 38 -16.42 3.13 -3.15
N SER A 39 -16.68 4.25 -2.47
CA SER A 39 -16.80 5.55 -3.14
C SER A 39 -15.45 6.18 -3.48
N THR A 40 -15.40 6.95 -4.57
CA THR A 40 -14.23 7.78 -4.94
C THR A 40 -13.83 8.74 -3.82
N ARG A 41 -14.80 9.28 -3.07
CA ARG A 41 -14.52 10.15 -1.92
C ARG A 41 -13.79 9.39 -0.80
N PHE A 42 -14.26 8.18 -0.46
CA PHE A 42 -13.58 7.34 0.52
C PHE A 42 -12.16 6.99 0.06
N PHE A 43 -11.97 6.63 -1.21
CA PHE A 43 -10.65 6.39 -1.79
C PHE A 43 -9.74 7.62 -1.60
N ILE A 44 -10.15 8.80 -2.05
CA ILE A 44 -9.33 10.03 -1.95
C ILE A 44 -8.98 10.33 -0.49
N VAL A 45 -9.95 10.33 0.42
CA VAL A 45 -9.72 10.69 1.82
C VAL A 45 -8.81 9.68 2.51
N SER A 46 -9.07 8.38 2.36
CA SER A 46 -8.24 7.33 2.98
C SER A 46 -6.80 7.35 2.45
N HIS A 47 -6.63 7.54 1.14
CA HIS A 47 -5.31 7.57 0.52
C HIS A 47 -4.53 8.83 0.89
N ALA A 48 -5.15 10.01 0.79
CA ALA A 48 -4.49 11.28 1.06
C ALA A 48 -4.15 11.48 2.54
N THR A 49 -5.01 11.04 3.46
CA THR A 49 -4.82 11.28 4.90
C THR A 49 -4.06 10.16 5.60
N THR A 50 -4.11 8.93 5.09
CA THR A 50 -3.56 7.75 5.79
C THR A 50 -2.47 7.07 4.96
N LEU A 51 -2.80 6.55 3.77
CA LEU A 51 -1.88 5.69 3.02
C LEU A 51 -0.62 6.44 2.56
N LEU A 52 -0.79 7.54 1.83
CA LEU A 52 0.33 8.29 1.25
C LEU A 52 1.25 8.88 2.33
N PRO A 53 0.76 9.51 3.42
CA PRO A 53 1.63 9.96 4.50
C PRO A 53 2.38 8.82 5.20
N ALA A 54 1.71 7.70 5.50
CA ALA A 54 2.32 6.58 6.20
C ALA A 54 3.45 5.94 5.38
N ILE A 55 3.21 5.69 4.09
CA ILE A 55 4.20 5.09 3.18
C ILE A 55 5.35 6.07 2.92
N THR A 56 5.05 7.37 2.80
CA THR A 56 6.08 8.40 2.63
C THR A 56 6.98 8.49 3.85
N ALA A 57 6.42 8.42 5.07
CA ALA A 57 7.20 8.35 6.30
C ALA A 57 8.04 7.07 6.38
N ALA A 58 7.45 5.91 6.03
CA ALA A 58 8.14 4.62 6.02
C ALA A 58 9.33 4.58 5.04
N GLY A 59 9.28 5.33 3.93
CA GLY A 59 10.42 5.49 3.01
C GLY A 59 11.45 6.53 3.50
N LEU A 60 10.99 7.71 3.93
CA LEU A 60 11.88 8.83 4.31
C LEU A 60 12.71 8.55 5.56
N MET A 61 12.15 7.85 6.55
CA MET A 61 12.85 7.55 7.81
C MET A 61 14.14 6.74 7.58
N PRO A 62 14.12 5.56 6.95
CA PRO A 62 15.33 4.81 6.64
C PRO A 62 16.15 5.46 5.52
N ALA A 63 15.54 6.24 4.61
CA ALA A 63 16.30 7.00 3.61
C ALA A 63 17.23 8.04 4.26
N ARG A 64 16.78 8.70 5.33
CA ARG A 64 17.57 9.68 6.10
C ARG A 64 18.49 9.02 7.12
N ASN A 65 18.07 7.91 7.73
CA ASN A 65 18.87 7.16 8.68
C ASN A 65 18.73 5.64 8.45
N PRO A 66 19.58 5.04 7.59
CA PRO A 66 19.51 3.61 7.26
C PRO A 66 19.72 2.67 8.45
N ARG A 67 20.24 3.17 9.58
CA ARG A 67 20.42 2.42 10.83
C ARG A 67 19.23 2.54 11.78
N SER A 68 18.19 3.28 11.42
CA SER A 68 16.98 3.43 12.25
C SER A 68 16.25 2.09 12.32
N GLU A 69 16.19 1.49 13.51
CA GLU A 69 15.43 0.25 13.72
C GLU A 69 13.94 0.43 13.41
N LEU A 70 13.35 1.53 13.89
CA LEU A 70 11.95 1.86 13.62
C LEU A 70 11.70 2.13 12.13
N GLY A 71 12.59 2.90 11.48
CA GLY A 71 12.48 3.17 10.04
C GLY A 71 12.54 1.89 9.20
N ASN A 72 13.48 1.00 9.52
CA ASN A 72 13.59 -0.29 8.84
C ASN A 72 12.42 -1.23 9.15
N TRP A 73 11.85 -1.17 10.36
CA TRP A 73 10.63 -1.91 10.70
C TRP A 73 9.45 -1.42 9.87
N LEU A 74 9.20 -0.10 9.84
CA LEU A 74 8.11 0.50 9.05
C LEU A 74 8.26 0.23 7.56
N ALA A 75 9.48 0.33 7.01
CA ALA A 75 9.75 0.02 5.62
C ALA A 75 9.53 -1.47 5.30
N THR A 76 9.92 -2.37 6.22
CA THR A 76 9.67 -3.82 6.05
C THR A 76 8.18 -4.13 6.05
N SER A 77 7.43 -3.59 7.03
CA SER A 77 5.98 -3.76 7.12
C SER A 77 5.29 -3.21 5.87
N THR A 78 5.64 -1.99 5.46
CA THR A 78 5.07 -1.36 4.27
C THR A 78 5.35 -2.18 3.02
N ALA A 79 6.60 -2.59 2.80
CA ALA A 79 6.97 -3.40 1.64
C ALA A 79 6.26 -4.76 1.61
N ALA A 80 6.11 -5.44 2.75
CA ALA A 80 5.35 -6.68 2.83
C ALA A 80 3.87 -6.50 2.50
N GLY A 81 3.24 -5.44 3.02
CA GLY A 81 1.87 -5.09 2.71
C GLY A 81 1.68 -4.78 1.22
N MET A 82 2.57 -3.96 0.65
CA MET A 82 2.48 -3.57 -0.76
C MET A 82 2.79 -4.72 -1.73
N LEU A 83 3.63 -5.68 -1.33
CA LEU A 83 3.82 -6.90 -2.10
C LEU A 83 2.55 -7.77 -2.09
N ALA A 84 1.86 -7.86 -0.95
CA ALA A 84 0.54 -8.50 -0.89
C ALA A 84 -0.50 -7.74 -1.75
N ASN A 85 -0.43 -6.41 -1.81
CA ASN A 85 -1.26 -5.62 -2.71
C ASN A 85 -0.97 -5.93 -4.19
N ALA A 86 0.30 -6.07 -4.56
CA ALA A 86 0.67 -6.42 -5.93
C ALA A 86 0.15 -7.82 -6.33
N ILE A 87 0.22 -8.78 -5.41
CA ILE A 87 -0.38 -10.10 -5.58
C ILE A 87 -1.90 -9.99 -5.74
N PHE A 88 -2.56 -9.15 -4.95
CA PHE A 88 -4.00 -8.92 -5.05
C PHE A 88 -4.42 -8.41 -6.43
N HIS A 89 -3.75 -7.38 -6.99
CA HIS A 89 -4.08 -6.88 -8.33
C HIS A 89 -3.83 -7.92 -9.42
N ALA A 90 -2.72 -8.66 -9.35
CA ALA A 90 -2.43 -9.72 -10.30
C ALA A 90 -3.49 -10.83 -10.22
N ALA A 91 -3.80 -11.30 -9.01
CA ALA A 91 -4.77 -12.38 -8.78
C ALA A 91 -6.19 -12.00 -9.21
N THR A 92 -6.64 -10.79 -8.89
CA THR A 92 -7.96 -10.29 -9.29
C THR A 92 -8.08 -10.09 -10.79
N THR A 93 -7.03 -9.60 -11.44
CA THR A 93 -6.96 -9.50 -12.91
C THR A 93 -7.11 -10.88 -13.54
N LEU A 94 -6.40 -11.89 -13.04
CA LEU A 94 -6.53 -13.27 -13.53
C LEU A 94 -7.90 -13.88 -13.24
N ARG A 95 -8.44 -13.62 -12.04
CA ARG A 95 -9.72 -14.18 -11.58
C ARG A 95 -10.92 -13.66 -12.36
N TRP A 96 -10.94 -12.38 -12.70
CA TRP A 96 -12.03 -11.75 -13.43
C TRP A 96 -11.77 -11.62 -14.92
N ARG A 97 -10.54 -11.88 -15.37
CA ARG A 97 -10.12 -11.71 -16.78
C ARG A 97 -10.41 -10.29 -17.28
N GLU A 98 -10.39 -9.33 -16.36
CA GLU A 98 -10.60 -7.90 -16.58
C GLU A 98 -9.39 -7.18 -16.00
N TYR A 99 -8.96 -6.09 -16.63
CA TYR A 99 -7.91 -5.24 -16.09
C TYR A 99 -8.32 -4.69 -14.71
N SER A 100 -7.57 -5.04 -13.67
CA SER A 100 -7.68 -4.39 -12.35
C SER A 100 -6.96 -3.04 -12.39
N PRO A 101 -7.64 -1.90 -12.14
CA PRO A 101 -6.97 -0.62 -12.02
C PRO A 101 -5.86 -0.69 -10.99
N GLY A 102 -4.65 -0.26 -11.36
CA GLY A 102 -3.46 -0.38 -10.51
C GLY A 102 -2.57 -1.59 -10.84
N VAL A 103 -3.01 -2.58 -11.63
CA VAL A 103 -2.22 -3.80 -11.89
C VAL A 103 -0.88 -3.53 -12.59
N ILE A 104 -0.81 -2.52 -13.48
CA ILE A 104 0.42 -2.25 -14.23
C ILE A 104 1.48 -1.73 -13.26
N SER A 105 1.20 -0.66 -12.52
CA SER A 105 2.12 -0.14 -11.50
C SER A 105 2.36 -1.13 -10.38
N ALA A 106 1.37 -1.93 -9.99
CA ALA A 106 1.51 -2.96 -8.98
C ALA A 106 2.57 -4.00 -9.36
N VAL A 107 2.50 -4.54 -10.57
CA VAL A 107 3.42 -5.59 -11.04
C VAL A 107 4.77 -5.01 -11.46
N THR A 108 4.78 -3.86 -12.13
CA THR A 108 6.01 -3.32 -12.74
C THR A 108 6.80 -2.40 -11.82
N LEU A 109 6.17 -1.77 -10.81
CA LEU A 109 6.82 -0.82 -9.90
C LEU A 109 6.76 -1.30 -8.45
N ILE A 110 5.56 -1.58 -7.92
CA ILE A 110 5.39 -1.95 -6.51
C ILE A 110 6.08 -3.27 -6.19
N GLY A 111 5.84 -4.33 -6.97
CA GLY A 111 6.49 -5.63 -6.76
C GLY A 111 8.02 -5.50 -6.66
N PRO A 112 8.70 -5.00 -7.71
CA PRO A 112 10.15 -4.83 -7.70
C PRO A 112 10.67 -3.93 -6.58
N THR A 113 10.04 -2.78 -6.35
CA THR A 113 10.51 -1.82 -5.32
C THR A 113 10.24 -2.33 -3.90
N ALA A 114 9.12 -3.00 -3.65
CA ALA A 114 8.84 -3.66 -2.38
C ALA A 114 9.85 -4.78 -2.10
N THR A 115 10.15 -5.64 -3.09
CA THR A 115 11.20 -6.65 -2.97
C THR A 115 12.55 -6.02 -2.67
N GLN A 116 12.92 -4.94 -3.37
CA GLN A 116 14.15 -4.20 -3.10
C GLN A 116 14.18 -3.65 -1.66
N THR A 117 13.10 -3.04 -1.19
CA THR A 117 13.01 -2.54 0.19
C THR A 117 13.15 -3.68 1.21
N LEU A 118 12.54 -4.84 0.99
CA LEU A 118 12.70 -6.02 1.86
C LEU A 118 14.14 -6.54 1.90
N MET A 119 14.89 -6.43 0.81
CA MET A 119 16.32 -6.78 0.75
C MET A 119 17.15 -5.74 1.49
N LEU A 120 16.91 -4.45 1.27
CA LEU A 120 17.61 -3.35 1.95
C LEU A 120 17.46 -3.42 3.47
N THR A 121 16.24 -3.68 3.97
CA THR A 121 16.03 -3.77 5.42
C THR A 121 16.66 -5.03 6.02
N LYS A 122 16.76 -6.12 5.25
CA LYS A 122 17.51 -7.32 5.63
C LYS A 122 19.01 -7.01 5.77
N GLU A 123 19.59 -6.34 4.77
CA GLU A 123 20.99 -5.92 4.75
C GLU A 123 21.30 -4.92 5.88
N ALA A 124 20.31 -4.09 6.26
CA ALA A 124 20.41 -3.18 7.40
C ALA A 124 20.40 -3.89 8.77
N GLY A 125 20.29 -5.22 8.82
CA GLY A 125 20.50 -6.02 10.03
C GLY A 125 19.27 -6.18 10.93
N ILE A 126 18.05 -5.99 10.41
CA ILE A 126 16.84 -6.23 11.22
C ILE A 126 16.76 -7.72 11.64
N LYS A 127 16.74 -7.97 12.96
CA LYS A 127 16.73 -9.33 13.54
C LYS A 127 15.52 -10.14 13.06
N GLY A 128 15.71 -11.46 12.86
CA GLY A 128 14.70 -12.36 12.28
C GLY A 128 13.30 -12.28 12.90
N LYS A 129 13.18 -12.32 14.23
CA LYS A 129 11.87 -12.19 14.92
C LYS A 129 11.19 -10.85 14.65
N ARG A 130 11.93 -9.74 14.73
CA ARG A 130 11.41 -8.39 14.46
C ARG A 130 11.02 -8.21 13.00
N ARG A 131 11.81 -8.77 12.08
CA ARG A 131 11.51 -8.79 10.65
C ARG A 131 10.25 -9.58 10.36
N GLY A 132 10.10 -10.77 10.95
CA GLY A 132 8.90 -11.60 10.82
C GLY A 132 7.66 -10.87 11.33
N ALA A 133 7.75 -10.20 12.49
CA ALA A 133 6.67 -9.39 13.03
C ALA A 133 6.31 -8.21 12.10
N ALA A 134 7.30 -7.54 11.52
CA ALA A 134 7.08 -6.46 10.55
C ALA A 134 6.35 -6.97 9.29
N VAL A 135 6.83 -8.08 8.70
CA VAL A 135 6.20 -8.71 7.54
C VAL A 135 4.74 -9.07 7.85
N LEU A 136 4.50 -9.75 8.98
CA LEU A 136 3.15 -10.11 9.40
C LEU A 136 2.26 -8.88 9.60
N ALA A 137 2.74 -7.85 10.28
CA ALA A 137 1.98 -6.62 10.49
C ALA A 137 1.60 -5.95 9.16
N GLY A 138 2.55 -5.84 8.24
CA GLY A 138 2.33 -5.30 6.90
C GLY A 138 1.29 -6.08 6.10
N THR A 139 1.44 -7.40 6.05
CA THR A 139 0.52 -8.27 5.33
C THR A 139 -0.89 -8.22 5.94
N LEU A 140 -1.02 -8.26 7.27
CA LEU A 140 -2.32 -8.18 7.95
C LEU A 140 -3.00 -6.83 7.73
N LEU A 141 -2.26 -5.72 7.78
CA LEU A 141 -2.80 -4.39 7.47
C LEU A 141 -3.35 -4.34 6.03
N ASN A 142 -2.62 -4.91 5.07
CA ASN A 142 -3.08 -4.98 3.68
C ASN A 142 -4.33 -5.86 3.52
N LEU A 143 -4.36 -7.02 4.17
CA LEU A 143 -5.55 -7.89 4.17
C LEU A 143 -6.75 -7.20 4.81
N GLY A 144 -6.54 -6.41 5.88
CA GLY A 144 -7.57 -5.57 6.47
C GLY A 144 -8.10 -4.53 5.48
N ALA A 145 -7.21 -3.87 4.72
CA ALA A 145 -7.62 -2.93 3.68
C ALA A 145 -8.43 -3.60 2.56
N ILE A 146 -8.01 -4.80 2.11
CA ILE A 146 -8.76 -5.60 1.13
C ILE A 146 -10.13 -6.02 1.70
N ALA A 147 -10.20 -6.38 2.98
CA ALA A 147 -11.47 -6.75 3.62
C ALA A 147 -12.48 -5.59 3.63
N LEU A 148 -12.02 -4.33 3.67
CA LEU A 148 -12.91 -3.16 3.56
C LEU A 148 -13.60 -3.04 2.19
N LEU A 149 -13.10 -3.70 1.15
CA LEU A 149 -13.76 -3.73 -0.17
C LEU A 149 -15.09 -4.51 -0.14
N TYR A 150 -15.22 -5.47 0.78
CA TYR A 150 -16.44 -6.27 0.96
C TYR A 150 -17.47 -5.60 1.87
N ARG A 151 -17.12 -4.46 2.48
CA ARG A 151 -18.01 -3.73 3.39
C ARG A 151 -18.71 -2.59 2.66
N GLU A 152 -19.98 -2.34 2.99
CA GLU A 152 -20.61 -1.07 2.64
C GLU A 152 -19.88 0.07 3.35
N ASN A 153 -19.15 0.90 2.61
CA ASN A 153 -18.57 2.11 3.17
C ASN A 153 -19.65 3.20 3.14
N PRO A 154 -19.88 3.92 4.25
CA PRO A 154 -20.87 4.98 4.30
C PRO A 154 -20.54 5.99 3.21
N THR A 155 -21.48 6.20 2.29
CA THR A 155 -21.49 7.45 1.54
C THR A 155 -21.71 8.54 2.60
N LEU A 156 -20.78 9.50 2.72
CA LEU A 156 -20.99 10.63 3.65
C LEU A 156 -22.26 11.43 3.31
N GLU A 157 -22.90 11.16 2.16
CA GLU A 157 -24.24 11.63 1.81
C GLU A 157 -25.34 11.10 2.74
N ARG A 158 -25.25 9.87 3.28
CA ARG A 158 -26.21 9.40 4.29
C ARG A 158 -26.03 10.10 5.65
N ALA A 159 -24.80 10.54 5.97
CA ALA A 159 -24.53 11.24 7.22
C ALA A 159 -25.03 12.71 7.20
N SER A 160 -25.19 13.32 6.02
CA SER A 160 -25.78 14.65 5.87
C SER A 160 -27.31 14.65 5.72
N GLN A 161 -27.94 13.48 5.56
CA GLN A 161 -29.41 13.35 5.52
C GLN A 161 -30.01 12.97 6.89
N SER A 162 -29.17 12.71 7.88
CA SER A 162 -29.56 12.36 9.26
C SER A 162 -29.16 13.41 10.30
N ALA A 163 -28.84 14.63 9.87
CA ALA A 163 -28.54 15.80 10.71
C ALA A 163 -29.46 16.95 10.29
#